data_AF-A0A957ZJ54-F1
#
_entry.id   AF-A0A957ZJ54-F1
#
_cell.length_a   1.000
_cell.length_b   1.000
_cell.length_c   1.000
_cell.angle_alpha   90.00
_cell.angle_beta   90.00
_cell.angle_gamma   90.00
#
_symmetry.space_group_name_H-M   'P 1'
#
loop_
_entity.id
_entity.type
_entity.pdbx_description
1 polymer ?
#
loop_
_entity_poly.entity_id
_entity_poly.type
_entity_poly.pdbx_seq_one_letter_code
_entity_poly.pdbx_strand_id
1 'polypeptide(L)'
;MEESTSKNRWAGVNRYLTALYGRPMESTDLLRGLGFGEASIAMLRMEHQEEFAERVVVGLHAQFLDSHNGDRLFYVITHFYGLDGEAPWLAEEIAAALKITPTRVRQIRTRAMRRHKSVQEVGRLEEILRDAADGCLDAP
;
A
#
# COMPACT_ATOMS: atom_id res chain seq x y z
N MET A 1 29.39 -2.82 2.94
CA MET A 1 28.35 -3.47 3.76
C MET A 1 27.06 -3.15 3.04
N GLU A 2 26.59 -4.08 2.22
CA GLU A 2 25.43 -3.89 1.36
C GLU A 2 24.19 -3.65 2.23
N GLU A 3 23.54 -2.50 2.07
CA GLU A 3 22.21 -2.28 2.59
C GLU A 3 21.29 -3.30 1.93
N SER A 4 20.99 -4.39 2.63
CA SER A 4 19.90 -5.29 2.29
C SER A 4 18.65 -4.44 2.11
N THR A 5 18.28 -4.20 0.86
CA THR A 5 17.00 -3.62 0.45
C THR A 5 15.96 -4.68 0.78
N SER A 6 15.63 -4.77 2.07
CA SER A 6 14.90 -5.88 2.63
C SER A 6 13.50 -5.88 2.02
N LYS A 7 13.16 -6.99 1.37
CA LYS A 7 11.81 -7.28 0.92
C LYS A 7 10.85 -7.05 2.08
N ASN A 8 10.00 -6.04 1.96
CA ASN A 8 9.17 -5.60 3.06
C ASN A 8 7.92 -4.89 2.52
N ARG A 9 6.81 -5.65 2.49
CA ARG A 9 5.52 -5.15 2.03
C ARG A 9 4.98 -4.04 2.93
N TRP A 10 5.20 -4.12 4.24
CA TRP A 10 4.81 -3.06 5.19
C TRP A 10 5.46 -1.73 4.84
N ALA A 11 6.76 -1.74 4.51
CA ALA A 11 7.45 -0.54 4.05
C ALA A 11 6.84 -0.02 2.74
N GLY A 12 6.40 -0.91 1.85
CA GLY A 12 5.66 -0.54 0.64
C GLY A 12 4.33 0.16 0.95
N VAL A 13 3.56 -0.39 1.88
CA VAL A 13 2.30 0.22 2.36
C VAL A 13 2.59 1.64 2.89
N ASN A 14 3.59 1.82 3.74
CA ASN A 14 3.96 3.15 4.27
C ASN A 14 4.37 4.15 3.16
N ARG A 15 5.13 3.69 2.16
CA ARG A 15 5.48 4.54 0.99
C ARG A 15 4.24 4.96 0.21
N TYR A 16 3.32 4.04 -0.01
CA TYR A 16 2.05 4.32 -0.68
C TYR A 16 1.22 5.34 0.13
N LEU A 17 1.07 5.15 1.45
CA LEU A 17 0.37 6.08 2.33
C LEU A 17 1.01 7.47 2.28
N THR A 18 2.33 7.56 2.43
CA THR A 18 3.05 8.83 2.35
C THR A 18 2.78 9.55 1.02
N ALA A 19 2.78 8.84 -0.10
CA ALA A 19 2.44 9.42 -1.40
C ALA A 19 0.96 9.83 -1.51
N LEU A 20 0.06 9.08 -0.90
CA LEU A 20 -1.37 9.35 -0.91
C LEU A 20 -1.70 10.62 -0.11
N TYR A 21 -1.19 10.70 1.12
CA TYR A 21 -1.43 11.84 2.02
C TYR A 21 -0.57 13.06 1.68
N GLY A 22 0.51 12.89 0.89
CA GLY A 22 1.41 13.99 0.52
C GLY A 22 2.26 14.52 1.67
N ARG A 23 2.34 13.77 2.77
CA ARG A 23 3.17 14.01 3.96
C ARG A 23 3.66 12.65 4.47
N PRO A 24 4.78 12.60 5.23
CA PRO A 24 5.18 11.37 5.90
C PRO A 24 4.02 10.78 6.69
N MET A 25 3.66 9.53 6.38
CA MET A 25 2.54 8.82 6.98
C MET A 25 2.86 7.34 7.07
N GLU A 26 2.76 6.78 8.27
CA GLU A 26 2.85 5.34 8.50
C GLU A 26 1.47 4.73 8.72
N SER A 27 1.33 3.43 8.43
CA SER A 27 0.13 2.66 8.79
C SER A 27 -0.12 2.71 10.30
N THR A 28 0.95 2.73 11.12
CA THR A 28 0.87 2.82 12.58
C THR A 28 0.24 4.13 13.05
N ASP A 29 0.52 5.24 12.38
CA ASP A 29 -0.07 6.56 12.68
C ASP A 29 -1.58 6.55 12.45
N LEU A 30 -2.00 5.94 11.34
CA LEU A 30 -3.42 5.78 11.03
C LEU A 30 -4.10 4.84 12.02
N LEU A 31 -3.49 3.70 12.36
CA LEU A 31 -4.03 2.76 13.34
C LEU A 31 -4.23 3.41 14.72
N ARG A 32 -3.29 4.25 15.19
CA ARG A 32 -3.51 5.04 16.42
C ARG A 32 -4.72 5.95 16.31
N GLY A 33 -4.87 6.63 15.18
CA GLY A 33 -6.03 7.47 14.89
C GLY A 33 -7.35 6.69 14.86
N LEU A 34 -7.30 5.40 14.52
CA LEU A 34 -8.44 4.49 14.49
C LEU A 34 -8.75 3.84 15.86
N GLY A 35 -7.96 4.12 16.90
CA GLY A 35 -8.19 3.65 18.27
C GLY A 35 -7.35 2.45 18.70
N PHE A 36 -6.42 1.96 17.86
CA PHE A 36 -5.52 0.88 18.25
C PHE A 36 -4.48 1.36 19.25
N GLY A 37 -4.32 0.62 20.35
CA GLY A 37 -3.33 0.91 21.38
C GLY A 37 -1.90 0.53 20.97
N GLU A 38 -0.91 1.11 21.66
CA GLU A 38 0.52 0.86 21.39
C GLU A 38 0.90 -0.63 21.49
N ALA A 39 0.27 -1.39 22.40
CA ALA A 39 0.52 -2.84 22.54
C ALA A 39 0.09 -3.62 21.29
N SER A 40 -1.10 -3.33 20.76
CA SER A 40 -1.62 -3.93 19.53
C SER A 40 -0.75 -3.57 18.32
N ILE A 41 -0.33 -2.30 18.22
CA ILE A 41 0.56 -1.84 17.14
C ILE A 41 1.94 -2.49 17.24
N ALA A 42 2.49 -2.65 18.45
CA ALA A 42 3.74 -3.36 18.66
C ALA A 42 3.62 -4.83 18.24
N MET A 43 2.52 -5.50 18.58
CA MET A 43 2.23 -6.89 18.19
C MET A 43 2.14 -7.03 16.67
N LEU A 44 1.43 -6.13 15.98
CA LEU A 44 1.38 -6.11 14.52
C LEU A 44 2.77 -5.96 13.89
N ARG A 45 3.63 -5.12 14.46
CA ARG A 45 5.00 -4.90 13.95
C ARG A 45 5.93 -6.08 14.20
N MET A 46 5.78 -6.76 15.34
CA MET A 46 6.72 -7.80 15.77
C MET A 46 6.32 -9.19 15.28
N GLU A 47 5.01 -9.48 15.22
CA GLU A 47 4.51 -10.84 15.02
C GLU A 47 3.69 -10.97 13.72
N HIS A 48 2.96 -9.93 13.32
CA HIS A 48 2.03 -10.00 12.17
C HIS A 48 2.41 -9.07 11.02
N GLN A 49 3.68 -8.67 10.90
CA GLN A 49 4.07 -7.60 9.96
C GLN A 49 3.74 -7.95 8.51
N GLU A 50 4.11 -9.16 8.08
CA GLU A 50 3.88 -9.59 6.70
C GLU A 50 2.40 -9.86 6.42
N GLU A 51 1.71 -10.50 7.36
CA GLU A 51 0.28 -10.83 7.25
C GLU A 51 -0.59 -9.57 7.18
N PHE A 52 -0.35 -8.61 8.07
CA PHE A 52 -1.04 -7.32 8.04
C PHE A 52 -0.83 -6.61 6.70
N ALA A 53 0.42 -6.54 6.24
CA ALA A 53 0.74 -5.87 5.00
C ALA A 53 0.12 -6.57 3.78
N GLU A 54 0.06 -7.90 3.77
CA GLU A 54 -0.64 -8.69 2.76
C GLU A 54 -2.15 -8.38 2.74
N ARG A 55 -2.81 -8.44 3.90
CA ARG A 55 -4.25 -8.14 4.04
C ARG A 55 -4.58 -6.73 3.56
N VAL A 56 -3.76 -5.73 3.90
CA VAL A 56 -3.92 -4.36 3.41
C VAL A 56 -3.81 -4.29 1.90
N VAL A 57 -2.84 -4.98 1.29
CA VAL A 57 -2.64 -4.98 -0.16
C VAL A 57 -3.77 -5.69 -0.90
N VAL A 58 -4.31 -6.77 -0.34
CA VAL A 58 -5.51 -7.44 -0.86
C VAL A 58 -6.72 -6.51 -0.83
N GLY A 59 -6.95 -5.81 0.29
CA GLY A 59 -8.03 -4.82 0.40
C GLY A 59 -7.87 -3.66 -0.60
N LEU A 60 -6.63 -3.17 -0.77
CA LEU A 60 -6.31 -2.16 -1.79
C LEU A 60 -6.62 -2.67 -3.20
N HIS A 61 -6.27 -3.92 -3.53
CA HIS A 61 -6.56 -4.49 -4.86
C HIS A 61 -8.06 -4.47 -5.15
N ALA A 62 -8.88 -4.91 -4.19
CA ALA A 62 -10.34 -4.87 -4.31
C ALA A 62 -10.86 -3.45 -4.58
N GLN A 63 -10.35 -2.45 -3.85
CA GLN A 63 -10.68 -1.04 -4.06
C GLN A 63 -10.33 -0.55 -5.48
N PHE A 64 -9.23 -1.04 -6.06
CA PHE A 64 -8.85 -0.72 -7.44
C PHE A 64 -9.73 -1.45 -8.48
N LEU A 65 -10.11 -2.71 -8.25
CA LEU A 65 -10.91 -3.53 -9.16
C LEU A 65 -12.29 -2.94 -9.47
N ASP A 66 -12.88 -2.23 -8.51
CA ASP A 66 -14.15 -1.51 -8.68
C ASP A 66 -14.06 -0.32 -9.66
N SER A 67 -12.91 -0.11 -10.29
CA SER A 67 -12.64 0.99 -11.20
C SER A 67 -12.29 0.55 -12.63
N HIS A 68 -12.63 1.40 -13.59
CA HIS A 68 -12.28 1.16 -14.99
C HIS A 68 -10.76 1.16 -15.20
N ASN A 69 -10.23 0.03 -15.70
CA ASN A 69 -8.79 -0.32 -15.77
C ASN A 69 -8.11 -0.53 -14.40
N GLY A 70 -8.88 -0.94 -13.38
CA GLY A 70 -8.41 -1.21 -12.02
C GLY A 70 -7.12 -2.01 -11.93
N ASP A 71 -7.05 -3.17 -12.59
CA ASP A 71 -5.86 -4.03 -12.58
C ASP A 71 -4.60 -3.33 -13.06
N ARG A 72 -4.72 -2.53 -14.12
CA ARG A 72 -3.56 -1.82 -14.67
C ARG A 72 -3.12 -0.67 -13.76
N LEU A 73 -4.07 0.01 -13.12
CA LEU A 73 -3.76 1.03 -12.12
C LEU A 73 -3.05 0.38 -10.94
N PHE A 74 -3.61 -0.72 -10.43
CA PHE A 74 -3.08 -1.46 -9.30
C PHE A 74 -1.68 -2.00 -9.58
N TYR A 75 -1.46 -2.65 -10.72
CA TYR A 75 -0.13 -3.15 -11.12
C TYR A 75 0.94 -2.05 -11.05
N VAL A 76 0.65 -0.87 -11.60
CA VAL A 76 1.59 0.26 -11.54
C VAL A 76 1.84 0.68 -10.10
N ILE A 77 0.81 0.79 -9.27
CA ILE A 77 0.96 1.21 -7.87
C ILE A 77 1.72 0.17 -7.05
N THR A 78 1.41 -1.11 -7.24
CA THR A 78 2.05 -2.24 -6.56
C THR A 78 3.54 -2.23 -6.76
N HIS A 79 4.02 -2.23 -8.01
CA HIS A 79 5.45 -2.23 -8.28
C HIS A 79 6.12 -0.90 -7.99
N PHE A 80 5.44 0.24 -8.20
CA PHE A 80 6.03 1.55 -7.95
C PHE A 80 6.28 1.82 -6.46
N TYR A 81 5.52 1.18 -5.56
CA TYR A 81 5.69 1.34 -4.11
C TYR A 81 6.26 0.08 -3.43
N GLY A 82 6.35 -1.06 -4.12
CA GLY A 82 6.79 -2.34 -3.55
C GLY A 82 5.73 -2.97 -2.64
N LEU A 83 4.46 -2.92 -3.05
CA LEU A 83 3.34 -3.55 -2.34
C LEU A 83 3.28 -5.08 -2.55
N ASP A 84 4.05 -5.61 -3.48
CA ASP A 84 4.28 -7.04 -3.64
C ASP A 84 5.32 -7.57 -2.63
N GLY A 85 5.98 -6.68 -1.89
CA GLY A 85 7.07 -7.03 -0.99
C GLY A 85 8.45 -6.97 -1.65
N GLU A 86 8.52 -6.71 -2.96
CA GLU A 86 9.79 -6.49 -3.65
C GLU A 86 10.24 -5.03 -3.53
N ALA A 87 11.49 -4.77 -3.93
CA ALA A 87 11.97 -3.40 -4.02
C ALA A 87 11.13 -2.60 -5.04
N PRO A 88 10.83 -1.31 -4.77
CA PRO A 88 10.12 -0.47 -5.73
C PRO A 88 10.83 -0.40 -7.08
N TRP A 89 10.06 -0.56 -8.16
CA TRP A 89 10.58 -0.46 -9.52
C TRP A 89 10.62 0.99 -10.01
N LEU A 90 11.57 1.27 -10.88
CA LEU A 90 11.62 2.47 -11.68
C LEU A 90 10.49 2.49 -12.72
N ALA A 91 10.14 3.69 -13.19
CA ALA A 91 9.09 3.84 -14.20
C ALA A 91 9.45 3.12 -15.51
N GLU A 92 10.73 3.02 -15.82
CA GLU A 92 11.31 2.36 -16.98
C GLU A 92 11.13 0.84 -16.94
N GLU A 93 11.28 0.23 -15.77
CA GLU A 93 11.09 -1.21 -15.56
C GLU A 93 9.61 -1.59 -15.69
N ILE A 94 8.73 -0.83 -15.06
CA ILE A 94 7.28 -1.00 -15.17
C ILE A 94 6.82 -0.76 -16.62
N ALA A 95 7.41 0.21 -17.31
CA ALA A 95 7.10 0.53 -18.69
C ALA A 95 7.47 -0.62 -19.63
N ALA A 96 8.63 -1.24 -19.43
CA ALA A 96 9.07 -2.42 -20.17
C ALA A 96 8.10 -3.60 -19.96
N ALA A 97 7.72 -3.89 -18.70
CA ALA A 97 6.79 -4.96 -18.37
C ALA A 97 5.40 -4.76 -19.00
N LEU A 98 4.91 -3.52 -19.01
CA LEU A 98 3.60 -3.16 -19.58
C LEU A 98 3.64 -2.83 -21.08
N LYS A 99 4.81 -2.89 -21.73
CA LYS A 99 5.05 -2.49 -23.13
C LYS A 99 4.51 -1.10 -23.45
N ILE A 100 4.81 -0.12 -22.59
CA ILE A 100 4.44 1.29 -22.75
C ILE A 100 5.64 2.20 -22.52
N THR A 101 5.44 3.52 -22.58
CA THR A 101 6.49 4.49 -22.26
C THR A 101 6.56 4.78 -20.75
N PRO A 102 7.74 5.13 -20.21
CA PRO A 102 7.88 5.58 -18.82
C PRO A 102 6.99 6.79 -18.48
N THR A 103 6.80 7.70 -19.45
CA THR A 103 5.85 8.81 -19.34
C THR A 103 4.43 8.31 -19.09
N ARG A 104 4.00 7.26 -19.79
CA ARG A 104 2.67 6.67 -19.61
C ARG A 104 2.51 6.04 -18.22
N VAL A 105 3.55 5.39 -17.69
CA VAL A 105 3.56 4.88 -16.30
C VAL A 105 3.34 6.02 -15.30
N ARG A 106 4.09 7.13 -15.44
CA ARG A 106 3.94 8.30 -14.55
C ARG A 106 2.53 8.90 -14.61
N GLN A 107 1.91 8.93 -15.79
CA GLN A 107 0.52 9.36 -15.96
C GLN A 107 -0.46 8.40 -15.27
N ILE A 108 -0.28 7.09 -15.44
CA ILE A 108 -1.11 6.06 -14.78
C ILE A 108 -1.01 6.20 -13.25
N ARG A 109 0.21 6.28 -12.72
CA ARG A 109 0.46 6.51 -11.28
C ARG A 109 -0.25 7.78 -10.80
N THR A 110 -0.10 8.89 -11.51
CA THR A 110 -0.74 10.17 -11.14
C THR A 110 -2.26 10.05 -11.13
N ARG A 111 -2.84 9.34 -12.12
CA ARG A 111 -4.28 9.09 -12.20
C ARG A 111 -4.77 8.23 -11.03
N ALA A 112 -4.07 7.14 -10.72
CA ALA A 112 -4.38 6.26 -9.60
C ALA A 112 -4.36 7.04 -8.27
N MET A 113 -3.29 7.78 -7.99
CA MET A 113 -3.17 8.57 -6.75
C MET A 113 -4.24 9.66 -6.64
N ARG A 114 -4.57 10.36 -7.75
CA ARG A 114 -5.63 11.38 -7.73
C ARG A 114 -6.99 10.80 -7.39
N ARG A 115 -7.30 9.59 -7.88
CA ARG A 115 -8.57 8.92 -7.59
C ARG A 115 -8.68 8.54 -6.12
N HIS A 116 -7.60 7.98 -5.55
CA HIS A 116 -7.59 7.49 -4.18
C HIS A 116 -7.51 8.60 -3.12
N LYS A 117 -7.30 9.86 -3.51
CA LYS A 117 -7.33 11.02 -2.60
C LYS A 117 -8.74 11.52 -2.25
N SER A 118 -9.80 10.96 -2.83
CA SER A 118 -11.15 11.37 -2.44
C SER A 118 -11.46 10.93 -1.01
N VAL A 119 -12.29 11.69 -0.30
CA VAL A 119 -12.66 11.40 1.11
C VAL A 119 -13.23 9.98 1.25
N GLN A 120 -14.04 9.54 0.27
CA GLN A 120 -14.62 8.20 0.25
C GLN A 120 -13.55 7.11 0.13
N GLU A 121 -12.58 7.29 -0.77
CA GLU A 121 -11.50 6.31 -0.95
C GLU A 121 -10.54 6.27 0.23
N VAL A 122 -10.32 7.40 0.90
CA VAL A 122 -9.52 7.46 2.13
C VAL A 122 -10.25 6.75 3.27
N GLY A 123 -11.56 6.96 3.43
CA GLY A 123 -12.36 6.23 4.42
C GLY A 123 -12.31 4.72 4.21
N ARG A 124 -12.46 4.26 2.95
CA ARG A 124 -12.31 2.84 2.61
C ARG A 124 -10.92 2.28 2.92
N LEU A 125 -9.88 3.07 2.72
CA LEU A 125 -8.52 2.67 3.09
C LEU A 125 -8.34 2.52 4.60
N GLU A 126 -8.93 3.42 5.38
CA GLU A 126 -8.93 3.32 6.84
C GLU A 126 -9.70 2.09 7.33
N GLU A 127 -10.81 1.75 6.68
CA GLU A 127 -11.55 0.50 6.93
C GLU A 127 -10.69 -0.72 6.60
N ILE A 128 -10.01 -0.75 5.45
CA ILE A 128 -9.07 -1.82 5.08
C ILE A 128 -7.96 -1.98 6.13
N LEU A 129 -7.40 -0.87 6.63
CA LEU A 129 -6.36 -0.91 7.67
C LEU A 129 -6.89 -1.47 9.00
N ARG A 130 -8.12 -1.10 9.38
CA ARG A 130 -8.78 -1.62 10.58
C ARG A 130 -9.03 -3.12 10.45
N ASP A 131 -9.69 -3.55 9.37
CA ASP A 131 -10.04 -4.96 9.15
C ASP A 131 -8.79 -5.85 9.08
N ALA A 132 -7.71 -5.35 8.48
CA ALA A 132 -6.43 -6.05 8.45
C ALA A 132 -5.80 -6.17 9.84
N ALA A 133 -5.88 -5.13 10.67
CA ALA A 133 -5.34 -5.14 12.03
C ALA A 133 -6.16 -6.08 12.94
N ASP A 134 -7.48 -5.94 12.96
CA ASP A 134 -8.39 -6.79 13.75
C ASP A 134 -8.19 -8.26 13.37
N GLY A 135 -8.16 -8.56 12.07
CA GLY A 135 -7.99 -9.92 11.58
C GLY A 135 -6.63 -10.57 11.89
N CYS A 136 -5.59 -9.78 12.22
CA CYS A 136 -4.31 -10.28 12.71
C CYS A 136 -4.31 -10.47 14.23
N LEU A 137 -4.97 -9.57 14.96
CA LEU A 137 -4.98 -9.58 16.43
C LEU A 137 -6.01 -10.56 17.02
N ASP A 138 -7.06 -10.87 16.28
CA ASP A 138 -8.11 -11.82 16.66
C ASP A 138 -7.80 -13.27 16.21
N ALA A 139 -6.62 -13.51 15.61
CA ALA A 139 -6.21 -14.85 15.23
C ALA A 139 -5.94 -15.71 16.48
N PRO A 140 -6.55 -16.92 16.59
CA PRO A 140 -6.48 -17.76 17.79
C PRO A 140 -5.12 -18.42 18.04
#